data_AF-A0A915KCD8-F1
#
_entry.id   AF-A0A915KCD8-F1
#
_cell.length_a   1.000
_cell.length_b   1.000
_cell.length_c   1.000
_cell.angle_alpha   90.00
_cell.angle_beta   90.00
_cell.angle_gamma   90.00
#
_symmetry.space_group_name_H-M   'P 1'
#
loop_
_entity.id
_entity.type
_entity.pdbx_description
1 polymer ?
#
loop_
_entity_poly.entity_id
_entity_poly.type
_entity_poly.pdbx_seq_one_letter_code
_entity_poly.pdbx_strand_id
1 'polypeptide(L)'
;MKFHDRHLNIENYVIPNKDEKYDKIPEIWEGHNIADFVDVDIKQKLDNLLDEERRREQAGFYDAEMDQDETEDDKEMARQAAMYNFKTEML
;
A
#
# COMPACT_ATOMS: atom_id res chain seq x y z
N MET A 1 -40.54 -2.52 -0.17
CA MET A 1 -39.46 -1.61 0.30
C MET A 1 -39.56 -0.33 -0.52
N LYS A 2 -39.86 0.81 0.11
CA LYS A 2 -39.84 2.11 -0.57
C LYS A 2 -38.47 2.71 -0.35
N PHE A 3 -37.63 2.73 -1.39
CA PHE A 3 -36.41 3.52 -1.38
C PHE A 3 -36.84 4.98 -1.24
N HIS A 4 -36.66 5.56 -0.06
CA HIS A 4 -36.81 6.99 0.12
C HIS A 4 -35.62 7.63 -0.56
N ASP A 5 -35.78 7.93 -1.84
CA ASP A 5 -34.85 8.75 -2.59
C ASP A 5 -34.94 10.18 -2.04
N ARG A 6 -34.21 10.43 -0.94
CA ARG A 6 -34.05 11.76 -0.37
C ARG A 6 -33.24 12.57 -1.38
N HIS A 7 -33.95 13.17 -2.34
CA HIS A 7 -33.39 14.19 -3.20
C HIS A 7 -32.93 15.35 -2.30
N LEU A 8 -31.64 15.36 -1.96
CA LEU A 8 -31.02 16.47 -1.28
C LEU A 8 -31.13 17.66 -2.25
N ASN A 9 -31.90 18.69 -1.89
CA ASN A 9 -32.02 19.87 -2.74
C ASN A 9 -30.70 20.67 -2.68
N ILE A 10 -29.78 20.30 -3.57
CA ILE A 10 -28.47 20.92 -3.76
C ILE A 10 -28.55 22.33 -4.39
N GLU A 11 -29.75 22.83 -4.72
CA GLU A 11 -29.91 24.13 -5.36
C GLU A 11 -29.34 25.30 -4.55
N ASN A 12 -29.30 25.18 -3.21
CA ASN A 12 -28.85 26.24 -2.31
C ASN A 12 -27.33 26.24 -2.02
N TYR A 13 -26.56 25.28 -2.53
CA TYR A 13 -25.12 25.26 -2.33
C TYR A 13 -24.43 26.20 -3.33
N VAL A 14 -23.65 27.15 -2.79
CA VAL A 14 -22.78 28.02 -3.58
C VAL A 14 -21.41 27.36 -3.66
N ILE A 15 -21.08 26.86 -4.85
CA ILE A 15 -19.77 26.29 -5.15
C ILE A 15 -19.05 27.18 -6.17
N PRO A 16 -17.69 27.23 -6.17
CA PRO A 16 -16.92 28.12 -7.03
C PRO A 16 -17.15 27.85 -8.52
N ASN A 17 -17.21 26.57 -8.90
CA ASN A 17 -17.50 26.16 -10.26
C ASN A 17 -18.94 25.63 -10.35
N LYS A 18 -19.79 26.29 -11.13
CA LYS A 18 -21.21 25.92 -11.24
C LYS A 18 -21.44 24.66 -12.08
N ASP A 19 -20.51 24.33 -12.96
CA ASP A 19 -20.64 23.17 -13.85
C ASP A 19 -20.54 21.86 -13.07
N GLU A 20 -19.79 21.87 -11.96
CA GLU A 20 -19.57 20.71 -11.08
C GLU A 20 -20.73 20.47 -10.09
N LYS A 21 -21.79 21.29 -10.12
CA LYS A 21 -22.87 21.28 -9.11
C LYS A 21 -23.63 19.96 -9.04
N TYR A 22 -23.74 19.29 -10.19
CA TYR A 22 -24.47 18.04 -10.33
C TYR A 22 -23.53 16.84 -10.53
N ASP A 23 -22.23 17.03 -10.34
CA ASP A 23 -21.26 15.95 -10.43
C ASP A 23 -21.49 14.93 -9.30
N LYS A 24 -21.36 13.66 -9.65
CA LYS A 24 -21.52 12.56 -8.69
C LYS A 24 -20.23 12.38 -7.91
N ILE A 25 -20.30 12.60 -6.60
CA ILE A 25 -19.20 12.35 -5.68
C ILE A 25 -19.15 10.85 -5.39
N PRO A 26 -18.01 10.16 -5.62
CA PRO A 26 -17.86 8.77 -5.21
C PRO A 26 -17.74 8.67 -3.68
N GLU A 27 -18.33 7.65 -3.08
CA GLU A 27 -18.34 7.46 -1.62
C GLU A 27 -17.32 6.40 -1.15
N ILE A 28 -17.19 5.29 -1.88
CA ILE A 28 -16.39 4.13 -1.48
C ILE A 28 -15.47 3.70 -2.62
N TRP A 29 -14.22 3.39 -2.29
CA TRP A 29 -13.24 2.81 -3.20
C TRP A 29 -12.46 1.69 -2.51
N GLU A 30 -12.43 0.48 -3.11
CA GLU A 30 -11.71 -0.69 -2.57
C GLU A 30 -11.98 -0.96 -1.08
N GLY A 31 -13.24 -0.78 -0.64
CA GLY A 31 -13.65 -0.97 0.76
C GLY A 31 -13.33 0.19 1.71
N HIS A 32 -12.78 1.30 1.22
CA HIS A 32 -12.43 2.48 2.01
C HIS A 32 -13.35 3.66 1.68
N ASN A 33 -13.65 4.51 2.66
CA ASN A 33 -14.43 5.73 2.46
C ASN A 33 -13.54 6.83 1.89
N ILE A 34 -13.96 7.44 0.78
CA ILE A 34 -13.20 8.50 0.10
C ILE A 34 -13.18 9.78 0.93
N ALA A 35 -14.24 10.07 1.69
CA ALA A 35 -14.35 11.28 2.50
C ALA A 35 -13.25 11.39 3.58
N ASP A 36 -12.74 10.25 4.06
CA ASP A 36 -11.68 10.20 5.06
C ASP A 36 -10.32 10.67 4.51
N PHE A 37 -10.17 10.73 3.18
CA PHE A 37 -8.95 11.14 2.49
C PHE A 37 -9.06 12.55 1.88
N VAL A 38 -10.15 13.28 2.10
CA VAL A 38 -10.31 14.65 1.57
C VAL A 38 -9.61 15.65 2.48
N ASP A 39 -8.44 16.13 2.05
CA ASP A 39 -7.62 17.10 2.78
C ASP A 39 -7.01 18.14 1.81
N VAL A 40 -6.98 19.41 2.22
CA VAL A 40 -6.38 20.52 1.44
C VAL A 40 -4.88 20.32 1.21
N ASP A 41 -4.19 19.66 2.15
CA ASP A 41 -2.75 19.44 2.13
C ASP A 41 -2.38 18.02 1.65
N ILE A 42 -3.34 17.26 1.09
CA ILE A 42 -3.12 15.86 0.70
C ILE A 42 -1.93 15.69 -0.26
N LYS A 43 -1.72 16.65 -1.17
CA LYS A 43 -0.60 16.62 -2.13
C LYS A 43 0.74 16.73 -1.43
N GLN A 44 0.88 17.65 -0.48
CA GLN A 44 2.12 17.81 0.27
C GLN A 44 2.43 16.59 1.13
N LYS A 45 1.39 16.00 1.76
CA LYS A 45 1.53 14.75 2.51
C LYS A 45 1.96 13.59 1.60
N LEU A 46 1.37 13.50 0.41
CA LEU A 46 1.74 12.51 -0.60
C LEU A 46 3.18 12.68 -1.08
N ASP A 47 3.62 13.91 -1.39
CA ASP A 47 4.99 14.18 -1.83
C ASP A 47 6.02 13.79 -0.76
N ASN A 48 5.74 14.12 0.51
CA ASN A 48 6.62 13.73 1.63
C ASN A 48 6.71 12.20 1.77
N LEU A 49 5.59 11.49 1.60
CA LEU A 49 5.54 10.02 1.65
C LEU A 49 6.33 9.40 0.49
N LEU A 50 6.21 9.94 -0.73
CA LEU A 50 6.94 9.45 -1.89
C LEU A 50 8.45 9.67 -1.75
N ASP A 51 8.88 10.79 -1.16
CA ASP A 51 10.29 11.04 -0.87
C ASP A 51 10.82 10.09 0.21
N GLU A 52 10.01 9.75 1.21
CA GLU A 52 10.36 8.71 2.20
C GLU A 52 10.49 7.34 1.53
N GLU A 53 9.54 6.97 0.68
CA GLU A 53 9.54 5.68 -0.02
C GLU A 53 10.77 5.54 -0.92
N ARG A 54 11.14 6.59 -1.66
CA ARG A 54 12.36 6.59 -2.47
C ARG A 54 13.62 6.34 -1.63
N ARG A 55 13.68 6.88 -0.41
CA ARG A 55 14.83 6.62 0.49
C ARG A 55 14.86 5.16 0.94
N ARG A 56 13.70 4.55 1.21
CA ARG A 56 13.58 3.13 1.58
C ARG A 56 14.00 2.22 0.43
N GLU A 57 13.53 2.51 -0.78
CA GLU A 57 13.94 1.79 -1.99
C GLU A 57 15.45 1.91 -2.24
N GLN A 58 16.02 3.12 -2.15
CA GLN A 58 17.48 3.33 -2.32
C GLN A 58 18.32 2.65 -1.25
N ALA A 59 17.76 2.50 -0.04
CA ALA A 59 18.39 1.75 1.04
C ALA A 59 18.26 0.23 0.86
N GLY A 60 17.61 -0.24 -0.21
CA GLY A 60 17.41 -1.67 -0.49
C GLY A 60 16.37 -2.33 0.41
N PHE A 61 15.50 -1.57 1.07
CA PHE A 61 14.53 -2.09 2.05
C PHE A 61 13.60 -3.18 1.47
N TYR A 62 13.34 -3.15 0.17
CA TYR A 62 12.50 -4.14 -0.54
C TYR A 62 13.32 -5.11 -1.39
N ASP A 63 14.65 -5.08 -1.31
CA ASP A 63 15.49 -6.02 -2.04
C ASP A 63 15.40 -7.41 -1.40
N ALA A 64 14.86 -8.38 -2.14
CA ALA A 64 14.66 -9.74 -1.63
C ALA A 64 15.99 -10.47 -1.38
N GLU A 65 17.10 -9.97 -1.94
CA GLU A 65 18.45 -10.53 -1.76
C GLU A 65 19.14 -10.03 -0.49
N MET A 66 18.69 -8.92 0.12
CA MET A 66 19.30 -8.36 1.34
C MET A 66 19.12 -9.25 2.59
N ASP A 67 18.21 -10.22 2.56
CA ASP A 67 18.05 -11.23 3.62
C ASP A 67 19.06 -12.40 3.51
N GLN A 68 19.95 -12.41 2.50
CA GLN A 68 20.93 -13.47 2.27
C GLN A 68 22.37 -12.97 2.32
N ASP A 69 22.78 -12.40 3.46
CA ASP A 69 24.19 -12.47 3.85
C ASP A 69 24.52 -13.91 4.31
N GLU A 70 24.37 -14.90 3.42
CA GLU A 70 24.92 -16.24 3.65
C GLU A 70 26.45 -16.15 3.55
N THR A 71 27.11 -16.22 4.69
CA THR A 71 28.57 -16.30 4.75
C THR A 71 29.06 -17.64 4.17
N GLU A 72 30.33 -17.73 3.77
CA GLU A 72 30.95 -19.00 3.36
C GLU A 72 30.76 -20.10 4.44
N ASP A 73 30.81 -19.71 5.72
CA ASP A 73 30.60 -20.60 6.87
C ASP A 73 29.15 -21.13 6.94
N ASP A 74 28.15 -20.28 6.64
CA ASP A 74 26.73 -20.69 6.61
C ASP A 74 26.49 -21.74 5.50
N LYS A 75 27.10 -21.53 4.33
CA LYS A 75 27.03 -22.46 3.19
C LYS A 75 27.74 -23.77 3.48
N GLU A 76 28.83 -23.75 4.24
CA GLU A 76 29.55 -24.96 4.63
C GLU A 76 28.79 -25.77 5.69
N MET A 77 28.20 -25.12 6.69
CA MET A 77 27.30 -25.76 7.64
C MET A 77 26.08 -26.40 6.97
N ALA A 78 25.43 -25.70 6.03
CA ALA A 78 24.30 -26.24 5.29
C ALA A 78 24.67 -27.49 4.48
N ARG A 79 25.84 -27.49 3.82
CA ARG A 79 26.38 -28.64 3.08
C ARG A 79 26.66 -29.83 4.01
N GLN A 80 27.26 -29.59 5.17
CA GLN A 80 27.54 -30.65 6.15
C GLN A 80 26.26 -31.25 6.72
N ALA A 81 25.26 -30.42 7.04
CA ALA A 81 23.95 -30.86 7.52
C ALA A 81 23.22 -31.70 6.48
N ALA A 82 23.21 -31.27 5.21
CA ALA A 82 22.62 -32.03 4.11
C ALA A 82 23.28 -33.40 3.92
N MET A 83 24.62 -33.44 3.99
CA MET A 83 25.39 -34.69 3.89
C MET A 83 25.09 -35.65 5.05
N TYR A 84 24.94 -35.12 6.27
CA TYR A 84 24.61 -35.91 7.44
C TYR A 84 23.20 -36.52 7.34
N ASN A 85 22.21 -35.73 6.91
CA ASN A 85 20.85 -36.21 6.72
C ASN A 85 20.77 -37.31 5.65
N PHE A 86 21.42 -37.09 4.50
CA PHE A 86 21.49 -38.10 3.44
C PHE A 86 22.15 -39.40 3.92
N LYS A 87 23.22 -39.29 4.70
CA LYS A 87 23.92 -40.46 5.27
C LYS A 87 23.08 -41.20 6.31
N THR A 88 22.22 -40.49 7.03
CA THR A 88 21.33 -41.05 8.05
C THR A 88 20.14 -41.76 7.42
N GLU A 89 19.60 -41.26 6.31
CA GLU A 89 18.55 -41.93 5.54
C GLU A 89 19.03 -43.17 4.77
N MET A 90 20.34 -43.26 4.51
CA MET A 90 20.97 -44.39 3.82
C MET A 90 21.45 -45.53 4.75
N LEU A 91 21.26 -45.40 6.07
CA LEU A 91 21.56 -46.42 7.08
C LEU A 91 20.27 -47.10 7.55
#